data_AF-A0A447N7U9-F1
#
_entry.id   AF-A0A447N7U9-F1
#
_cell.length_a   1.000
_cell.length_b   1.000
_cell.length_c   1.000
_cell.angle_alpha   90.00
_cell.angle_beta   90.00
_cell.angle_gamma   90.00
#
_symmetry.space_group_name_H-M   'P 1'
#
loop_
_entity.id
_entity.type
_entity.pdbx_description
1 polymer ?
#
loop_
_entity_poly.entity_id
_entity_poly.type
_entity_poly.pdbx_seq_one_letter_code
_entity_poly.pdbx_strand_id
1 'polypeptide(L)'
;MSPARSYSSTGVVSRPPVSGRVGLKQVDVGNQISSSDTAGIVVITQTHPIDLIFTLPESDIATVVQAQKAGKALVVEAWDRTNSHKLSEGVLLSLDNQIDPTTGTIKIKARFTNQDDTLFPNQFVNARMLVDTEQNAVVVPAAAVQMGNEGHFVWVLNDENNVSKKRVKIGIQDNRNVVISAGLSAGDRVVTDGIDRLTEGAKVEVVEPQTTMADEKSPSRHEGQKGARA
;
A
#
# COMPACT_ATOMS: atom_id res chain seq x y z
N MET A 1 43.63 -63.25 -3.25
CA MET A 1 43.55 -62.13 -4.22
C MET A 1 42.09 -61.73 -4.34
N SER A 2 41.68 -60.68 -3.62
CA SER A 2 40.32 -60.11 -3.70
C SER A 2 40.39 -58.82 -4.54
N PRO A 3 39.52 -58.62 -5.54
CA PRO A 3 39.55 -57.38 -6.31
C PRO A 3 38.85 -56.26 -5.52
N ALA A 4 39.55 -55.14 -5.37
CA ALA A 4 39.01 -53.89 -4.84
C ALA A 4 38.01 -53.29 -5.85
N ARG A 5 36.76 -53.06 -5.43
CA ARG A 5 35.78 -52.29 -6.19
C ARG A 5 36.05 -50.80 -5.97
N SER A 6 36.50 -50.12 -7.01
CA SER A 6 36.56 -48.66 -7.08
C SER A 6 35.15 -48.08 -7.20
N TYR A 7 34.73 -47.24 -6.26
CA TYR A 7 33.55 -46.39 -6.40
C TYR A 7 34.00 -45.02 -6.93
N SER A 8 33.60 -44.67 -8.16
CA SER A 8 33.72 -43.31 -8.69
C SER A 8 32.45 -42.55 -8.33
N SER A 9 32.51 -41.67 -7.32
CA SER A 9 31.45 -40.69 -7.05
C SER A 9 31.67 -39.50 -7.99
N THR A 10 30.97 -39.50 -9.11
CA THR A 10 30.90 -38.31 -9.98
C THR A 10 29.95 -37.31 -9.32
N GLY A 11 30.50 -36.34 -8.59
CA GLY A 11 29.73 -35.23 -8.06
C GLY A 11 29.19 -34.37 -9.21
N VAL A 12 27.88 -34.40 -9.43
CA VAL A 12 27.21 -33.48 -10.35
C VAL A 12 27.09 -32.12 -9.67
N VAL A 13 27.94 -31.17 -10.07
CA VAL A 13 27.78 -29.76 -9.67
C VAL A 13 26.71 -29.15 -10.57
N SER A 14 25.45 -29.21 -10.12
CA SER A 14 24.34 -28.51 -10.79
C SER A 14 24.38 -27.03 -10.40
N ARG A 15 24.72 -26.16 -11.35
CA ARG A 15 24.68 -24.70 -11.16
C ARG A 15 23.24 -24.20 -11.41
N PRO A 16 22.76 -23.21 -10.65
CA PRO A 16 21.44 -22.62 -10.88
C PRO A 16 21.32 -22.05 -12.29
N PRO A 17 20.18 -22.23 -12.99
CA PRO A 17 19.93 -21.56 -14.26
C PRO A 17 19.67 -20.06 -14.12
N VAL A 18 19.37 -19.58 -12.90
CA VAL A 18 19.07 -18.18 -12.57
C VAL A 18 19.73 -17.76 -11.26
N SER A 19 20.09 -16.48 -11.16
CA SER A 19 20.52 -15.88 -9.89
C SER A 19 19.30 -15.65 -8.99
N GLY A 20 19.37 -16.07 -7.73
CA GLY A 20 18.25 -15.96 -6.80
C GLY A 20 18.64 -16.36 -5.38
N ARG A 21 17.74 -16.13 -4.43
CA ARG A 21 17.91 -16.61 -3.06
C ARG A 21 17.68 -18.12 -3.01
N VAL A 22 18.64 -18.81 -2.42
CA VAL A 22 18.58 -20.25 -2.13
C VAL A 22 17.71 -20.43 -0.88
N GLY A 23 16.60 -21.17 -1.02
CA GLY A 23 15.79 -21.59 0.13
C GLY A 23 16.54 -22.59 1.01
N LEU A 24 15.95 -22.93 2.16
CA LEU A 24 16.50 -23.99 3.02
C LEU A 24 16.68 -25.29 2.23
N LYS A 25 17.81 -25.97 2.45
CA LYS A 25 18.17 -27.22 1.80
C LYS A 25 17.08 -28.27 2.01
N GLN A 26 16.56 -28.86 0.94
CA GLN A 26 15.44 -29.82 1.03
C GLN A 26 15.90 -31.28 1.17
N VAL A 27 17.17 -31.59 0.89
CA VAL A 27 17.73 -32.94 0.96
C VAL A 27 19.13 -32.94 1.54
N ASP A 28 19.48 -33.92 2.37
CA ASP A 28 20.81 -34.05 2.97
C ASP A 28 21.79 -34.90 2.16
N VAL A 29 23.08 -34.76 2.48
CA VAL A 29 24.15 -35.56 1.86
C VAL A 29 23.94 -37.02 2.29
N GLY A 30 23.53 -37.87 1.35
CA GLY A 30 23.21 -39.28 1.63
C GLY A 30 21.85 -39.74 1.09
N ASN A 31 20.97 -38.83 0.69
CA ASN A 31 19.71 -39.21 0.03
C ASN A 31 19.95 -39.65 -1.43
N GLN A 32 19.31 -40.76 -1.82
CA GLN A 32 19.32 -41.25 -3.19
C GLN A 32 18.28 -40.48 -4.02
N ILE A 33 18.75 -39.76 -5.03
CA ILE A 33 17.93 -38.93 -5.94
C ILE A 33 17.71 -39.68 -7.26
N SER A 34 16.45 -39.79 -7.67
CA SER A 34 16.03 -40.35 -8.97
C SER A 34 15.76 -39.23 -9.97
N SER A 35 16.01 -39.45 -11.26
CA SER A 35 15.66 -38.50 -12.34
C SER A 35 14.15 -38.19 -12.42
N SER A 36 13.31 -38.94 -11.71
CA SER A 36 11.85 -38.77 -11.63
C SER A 36 11.39 -37.92 -10.44
N ASP A 37 12.29 -37.45 -9.59
CA ASP A 37 11.93 -36.79 -8.33
C ASP A 37 11.62 -35.29 -8.56
N THR A 38 10.37 -34.91 -8.34
CA THR A 38 9.82 -33.58 -8.69
C THR A 38 10.15 -32.50 -7.66
N ALA A 39 10.64 -32.89 -6.47
CA ALA A 39 10.86 -32.00 -5.34
C ALA A 39 12.13 -31.14 -5.44
N GLY A 40 13.05 -31.44 -6.35
CA GLY A 40 14.32 -30.72 -6.47
C GLY A 40 15.23 -30.88 -5.23
N ILE A 41 16.48 -30.44 -5.34
CA ILE A 41 17.47 -30.49 -4.24
C ILE A 41 17.41 -29.21 -3.40
N VAL A 42 17.14 -28.09 -4.07
CA VAL A 42 17.05 -26.72 -3.53
C VAL A 42 16.08 -25.93 -4.42
N VAL A 43 15.19 -25.14 -3.81
CA VAL A 43 14.41 -24.12 -4.52
C VAL A 43 15.21 -22.83 -4.58
N ILE A 44 15.46 -22.35 -5.79
CA ILE A 44 16.11 -21.07 -6.04
C ILE A 44 15.05 -20.11 -6.54
N THR A 45 14.77 -19.08 -5.75
CA THR A 45 13.76 -18.07 -6.10
C THR A 45 14.46 -16.79 -6.48
N GLN A 46 14.23 -16.32 -7.70
CA GLN A 46 14.69 -15.00 -8.12
C GLN A 46 13.89 -13.93 -7.36
N THR A 47 14.58 -13.12 -6.57
CA THR A 47 13.98 -12.02 -5.79
C THR A 47 14.26 -10.64 -6.39
N HIS A 48 15.06 -10.59 -7.46
CA HIS A 48 15.49 -9.36 -8.13
C HIS A 48 15.37 -9.51 -9.66
N PRO A 49 14.46 -8.78 -10.32
CA PRO A 49 13.32 -8.09 -9.73
C PRO A 49 12.32 -9.09 -9.11
N ILE A 50 11.39 -8.58 -8.32
CA ILE A 50 10.22 -9.33 -7.82
C ILE A 50 8.95 -8.77 -8.46
N ASP A 51 8.02 -9.66 -8.81
CA ASP A 51 6.74 -9.29 -9.39
C ASP A 51 5.65 -9.38 -8.31
N LEU A 52 4.85 -8.33 -8.19
CA LEU A 52 3.63 -8.31 -7.38
C LEU A 52 2.43 -8.56 -8.30
N ILE A 53 1.61 -9.55 -7.94
CA ILE A 53 0.35 -9.85 -8.63
C ILE A 53 -0.81 -9.47 -7.71
N PHE A 54 -1.72 -8.64 -8.21
CA PHE A 54 -2.91 -8.21 -7.50
C PHE A 54 -4.09 -8.12 -8.47
N THR A 55 -5.30 -8.03 -7.92
CA THR A 55 -6.53 -7.96 -8.72
C THR A 55 -7.15 -6.57 -8.66
N LEU A 56 -7.83 -6.20 -9.74
CA LEU A 56 -8.60 -4.96 -9.83
C LEU A 56 -10.03 -5.29 -10.27
N PRO A 57 -11.06 -4.64 -9.69
CA PRO A 57 -12.43 -4.76 -10.19
C PRO A 57 -12.57 -4.34 -11.66
N GLU A 58 -13.49 -4.97 -12.38
CA GLU A 58 -13.76 -4.63 -13.79
C GLU A 58 -14.11 -3.14 -14.00
N SER A 59 -14.82 -2.53 -13.04
CA SER A 59 -15.23 -1.12 -13.08
C SER A 59 -14.06 -0.14 -13.22
N ASP A 60 -12.88 -0.51 -12.72
CA ASP A 60 -11.73 0.39 -12.59
C ASP A 60 -10.73 0.22 -13.75
N ILE A 61 -10.95 -0.78 -14.61
CA ILE A 61 -10.08 -1.08 -15.76
C ILE A 61 -9.95 0.14 -16.67
N ALA A 62 -11.07 0.82 -16.95
CA ALA A 62 -11.08 1.98 -17.83
C ALA A 62 -10.14 3.09 -17.32
N THR A 63 -10.13 3.34 -16.02
CA THR A 63 -9.27 4.34 -15.37
C THR A 63 -7.80 4.00 -15.52
N VAL A 64 -7.42 2.73 -15.27
CA VAL A 64 -6.02 2.27 -15.42
C VAL A 64 -5.57 2.35 -16.89
N VAL A 65 -6.42 1.94 -17.83
CA VAL A 65 -6.12 1.99 -19.26
C VAL A 65 -5.96 3.44 -19.74
N GLN A 66 -6.80 4.37 -19.27
CA GLN A 66 -6.66 5.79 -19.57
C GLN A 66 -5.34 6.34 -19.00
N ALA A 67 -5.01 6.00 -17.76
CA ALA A 67 -3.77 6.39 -17.12
C ALA A 67 -2.52 5.88 -17.87
N GLN A 68 -2.54 4.63 -18.36
CA GLN A 68 -1.47 4.11 -19.22
C GLN A 68 -1.37 4.86 -20.55
N LYS A 69 -2.51 5.17 -21.19
CA LYS A 69 -2.57 5.93 -22.45
C LYS A 69 -2.06 7.36 -22.31
N ALA A 70 -2.10 7.94 -21.11
CA ALA A 70 -1.51 9.24 -20.81
C ALA A 70 0.03 9.25 -20.88
N GLY A 71 0.67 8.08 -21.07
CA GLY A 71 2.10 7.97 -21.36
C GLY A 71 3.03 8.06 -20.15
N LYS A 72 2.48 8.12 -18.93
CA LYS A 72 3.25 8.06 -17.69
C LYS A 72 3.31 6.63 -17.17
N ALA A 73 4.46 6.23 -16.64
CA ALA A 73 4.57 4.97 -15.92
C ALA A 73 3.65 5.01 -14.68
N LEU A 74 2.80 3.99 -14.52
CA LEU A 74 1.94 3.90 -13.35
C LEU A 74 2.74 3.32 -12.19
N VAL A 75 2.95 4.17 -11.18
CA VAL A 75 3.67 3.82 -9.96
C VAL A 75 2.76 2.95 -9.09
N VAL A 76 3.33 1.84 -8.60
CA VAL A 76 2.66 0.91 -7.69
C VAL A 76 3.48 0.82 -6.41
N GLU A 77 2.87 1.19 -5.30
CA GLU A 77 3.45 1.05 -3.97
C GLU A 77 3.01 -0.29 -3.35
N ALA A 78 3.96 -0.99 -2.72
CA ALA A 78 3.68 -2.14 -1.88
C ALA A 78 3.71 -1.70 -0.41
N TRP A 79 2.62 -1.94 0.30
CA TRP A 79 2.45 -1.63 1.72
C TRP A 79 2.34 -2.92 2.54
N ASP A 80 2.70 -2.84 3.82
CA ASP A 80 2.49 -3.96 4.73
C ASP A 80 1.00 -4.35 4.84
N ARG A 81 0.73 -5.52 5.45
CA ARG A 81 -0.64 -6.03 5.62
C ARG A 81 -1.56 -5.09 6.40
N THR A 82 -1.00 -4.22 7.23
CA THR A 82 -1.73 -3.27 8.08
C THR A 82 -1.93 -1.90 7.43
N ASN A 83 -1.44 -1.69 6.21
CA ASN A 83 -1.45 -0.38 5.53
C ASN A 83 -0.68 0.73 6.30
N SER A 84 0.27 0.35 7.15
CA SER A 84 0.97 1.30 8.04
C SER A 84 2.30 1.77 7.46
N HIS A 85 3.07 0.86 6.87
CA HIS A 85 4.39 1.17 6.30
C HIS A 85 4.46 0.81 4.82
N LYS A 86 5.01 1.74 4.02
CA LYS A 86 5.42 1.47 2.64
C LYS A 86 6.67 0.60 2.68
N LEU A 87 6.60 -0.54 2.01
CA LEU A 87 7.68 -1.52 1.91
C LEU A 87 8.58 -1.23 0.71
N SER A 88 7.98 -0.96 -0.45
CA SER A 88 8.72 -0.71 -1.68
C SER A 88 7.85 -0.01 -2.73
N GLU A 89 8.48 0.41 -3.82
CA GLU A 89 7.84 1.04 -4.96
C GLU A 89 8.29 0.36 -6.26
N GLY A 90 7.34 0.18 -7.16
CA GLY A 90 7.50 -0.48 -8.43
C GLY A 90 6.68 0.16 -9.51
N VAL A 91 6.69 -0.45 -10.69
CA VAL A 91 5.95 0.05 -11.85
C VAL A 91 5.02 -1.02 -12.37
N LEU A 92 3.84 -0.60 -12.83
CA LEU A 92 2.91 -1.46 -13.53
C LEU A 92 3.59 -2.03 -14.78
N LEU A 93 3.61 -3.37 -14.88
CA LEU A 93 4.23 -4.08 -16.00
C LEU A 93 3.19 -4.50 -17.03
N SER A 94 2.08 -5.10 -16.59
CA SER A 94 1.06 -5.61 -17.49
C SER A 94 -0.29 -5.78 -16.77
N LEU A 95 -1.37 -5.60 -17.51
CA LEU A 95 -2.69 -6.10 -17.14
C LEU A 95 -2.89 -7.44 -17.86
N ASP A 96 -3.64 -8.34 -17.24
CA ASP A 96 -4.17 -9.51 -17.94
C ASP A 96 -5.08 -9.07 -19.10
N ASN A 97 -5.34 -9.96 -20.05
CA ASN A 97 -6.27 -9.70 -21.16
C ASN A 97 -7.64 -10.35 -20.93
N GLN A 98 -7.84 -11.01 -19.78
CA GLN A 98 -9.10 -11.67 -19.42
C GLN A 98 -9.53 -11.28 -18.02
N ILE A 99 -10.83 -10.95 -17.89
CA ILE A 99 -11.50 -10.82 -16.61
C ILE A 99 -11.87 -12.22 -16.14
N ASP A 100 -11.67 -12.50 -14.85
CA ASP A 100 -12.19 -13.70 -14.22
C ASP A 100 -13.70 -13.52 -13.97
N PRO A 101 -14.59 -14.24 -14.68
CA PRO A 101 -16.04 -14.07 -14.56
C PRO A 101 -16.58 -14.53 -13.21
N THR A 102 -15.80 -15.29 -12.43
CA THR A 102 -16.20 -15.77 -11.09
C THR A 102 -16.07 -14.65 -10.07
N THR A 103 -15.06 -13.81 -10.21
CA THR A 103 -14.74 -12.75 -9.24
C THR A 103 -15.06 -11.34 -9.76
N GLY A 104 -15.26 -11.17 -11.07
CA GLY A 104 -15.44 -9.85 -11.68
C GLY A 104 -14.17 -9.00 -11.61
N THR A 105 -13.00 -9.63 -11.57
CA THR A 105 -11.70 -8.94 -11.44
C THR A 105 -10.73 -9.32 -12.54
N ILE A 106 -9.78 -8.43 -12.82
CA ILE A 106 -8.65 -8.66 -13.71
C ILE A 106 -7.37 -8.76 -12.90
N LYS A 107 -6.45 -9.65 -13.31
CA LYS A 107 -5.12 -9.73 -12.71
C LYS A 107 -4.21 -8.65 -13.27
N ILE A 108 -3.38 -8.10 -12.41
CA ILE A 108 -2.42 -7.06 -12.74
C ILE A 108 -1.06 -7.46 -12.18
N LYS A 109 -0.01 -7.16 -12.92
CA LYS A 109 1.37 -7.41 -12.53
C LYS A 109 2.16 -6.12 -12.47
N ALA A 110 2.78 -5.85 -11.32
CA ALA A 110 3.74 -4.78 -11.13
C ALA A 110 5.13 -5.35 -10.83
N ARG A 111 6.17 -4.65 -11.26
CA ARG A 111 7.56 -5.07 -11.09
C ARG A 111 8.29 -4.13 -10.15
N PHE A 112 8.97 -4.74 -9.17
CA PHE A 112 9.76 -4.07 -8.15
C PHE A 112 11.22 -4.51 -8.30
N THR A 113 12.16 -3.57 -8.20
CA THR A 113 13.60 -3.91 -8.29
C THR A 113 14.06 -4.73 -7.09
N ASN A 114 13.51 -4.42 -5.91
CA ASN A 114 13.70 -5.13 -4.63
C ASN A 114 15.17 -5.27 -4.18
N GLN A 115 16.02 -4.30 -4.49
CA GLN A 115 17.48 -4.36 -4.26
C GLN A 115 17.90 -4.46 -2.78
N ASP A 116 17.02 -4.04 -1.88
CA ASP A 116 17.17 -4.11 -0.44
C ASP A 116 16.60 -5.41 0.16
N ASP A 117 16.08 -6.31 -0.68
CA ASP A 117 15.51 -7.59 -0.29
C ASP A 117 14.32 -7.46 0.70
N THR A 118 13.64 -6.30 0.71
CA THR A 118 12.52 -6.00 1.63
C THR A 118 11.27 -6.83 1.31
N LEU A 119 11.01 -7.11 0.04
CA LEU A 119 9.90 -7.95 -0.40
C LEU A 119 10.33 -9.41 -0.51
N PHE A 120 9.50 -10.30 0.04
CA PHE A 120 9.73 -11.75 0.01
C PHE A 120 8.73 -12.45 -0.93
N PRO A 121 9.15 -13.53 -1.61
CA PRO A 121 8.24 -14.38 -2.37
C PRO A 121 7.07 -14.89 -1.50
N ASN A 122 5.87 -14.92 -2.08
CA ASN A 122 4.63 -15.32 -1.40
C ASN A 122 4.21 -14.43 -0.21
N GLN A 123 4.87 -13.28 0.00
CA GLN A 123 4.45 -12.31 0.99
C GLN A 123 3.13 -11.65 0.58
N PHE A 124 2.21 -11.55 1.53
CA PHE A 124 0.97 -10.78 1.33
C PHE A 124 1.23 -9.30 1.62
N VAL A 125 0.94 -8.43 0.65
CA VAL A 125 1.10 -6.97 0.73
C VAL A 125 -0.15 -6.27 0.21
N ASN A 126 -0.36 -5.02 0.60
CA ASN A 126 -1.39 -4.16 0.02
C ASN A 126 -0.79 -3.36 -1.15
N ALA A 127 -1.38 -3.45 -2.33
CA ALA A 127 -0.96 -2.65 -3.48
C ALA A 127 -1.72 -1.31 -3.51
N ARG A 128 -1.00 -0.20 -3.72
CA ARG A 128 -1.61 1.10 -4.04
C ARG A 128 -1.05 1.59 -5.36
N MET A 129 -1.92 1.91 -6.30
CA MET A 129 -1.52 2.37 -7.62
C MET A 129 -2.11 3.75 -7.87
N LEU A 130 -1.25 4.72 -8.17
CA LEU A 130 -1.69 6.06 -8.54
C LEU A 130 -2.08 6.06 -10.02
N VAL A 131 -3.38 6.19 -10.29
CA VAL A 131 -3.95 6.15 -11.64
C VAL A 131 -4.31 7.53 -12.17
N ASP A 132 -4.73 8.45 -11.29
CA ASP A 132 -5.06 9.82 -11.65
C ASP A 132 -4.84 10.74 -10.45
N THR A 133 -4.77 12.05 -10.70
CA THR A 133 -4.71 13.07 -9.66
C THR A 133 -5.70 14.18 -10.00
N GLU A 134 -6.84 14.17 -9.32
CA GLU A 134 -7.84 15.22 -9.45
C GLU A 134 -7.29 16.55 -8.90
N GLN A 135 -7.11 17.52 -9.80
CA GLN A 135 -6.65 18.85 -9.43
C GLN A 135 -7.80 19.70 -8.92
N ASN A 136 -7.53 20.53 -7.90
CA ASN A 136 -8.50 21.45 -7.30
C ASN A 136 -9.72 20.75 -6.66
N ALA A 137 -9.56 19.52 -6.17
CA ALA A 137 -10.60 18.81 -5.44
C ALA A 137 -10.83 19.41 -4.05
N VAL A 138 -12.10 19.56 -3.65
CA VAL A 138 -12.45 19.89 -2.26
C VAL A 138 -12.45 18.59 -1.46
N VAL A 139 -11.60 18.50 -0.45
CA VAL A 139 -11.46 17.30 0.39
C VAL A 139 -11.83 17.63 1.81
N VAL A 140 -12.64 16.77 2.42
CA VAL A 140 -13.03 16.87 3.84
C VAL A 140 -12.65 15.59 4.58
N PRO A 141 -12.40 15.66 5.90
CA PRO A 141 -12.26 14.45 6.71
C PRO A 141 -13.52 13.58 6.62
N ALA A 142 -13.36 12.27 6.52
CA ALA A 142 -14.48 11.34 6.41
C ALA A 142 -15.47 11.46 7.59
N ALA A 143 -14.98 11.81 8.78
CA ALA A 143 -15.79 12.04 9.97
C ALA A 143 -16.79 13.21 9.84
N ALA A 144 -16.54 14.18 8.94
CA ALA A 144 -17.45 15.31 8.73
C ALA A 144 -18.67 14.94 7.86
N VAL A 145 -18.57 13.88 7.06
CA VAL A 145 -19.63 13.48 6.12
C VAL A 145 -20.65 12.61 6.84
N GLN A 146 -21.91 13.03 6.78
CA GLN A 146 -23.04 12.34 7.39
C GLN A 146 -24.01 11.86 6.31
N MET A 147 -24.77 10.81 6.64
CA MET A 147 -25.83 10.28 5.77
C MET A 147 -27.19 10.57 6.40
N GLY A 148 -28.04 11.29 5.68
CA GLY A 148 -29.42 11.55 6.09
C GLY A 148 -30.43 11.00 5.08
N ASN A 149 -31.72 11.20 5.36
CA ASN A 149 -32.82 10.74 4.50
C ASN A 149 -32.75 11.30 3.07
N GLU A 150 -32.12 12.44 2.87
CA GLU A 150 -31.99 13.12 1.57
C GLU A 150 -30.62 12.93 0.90
N GLY A 151 -29.79 12.03 1.44
CA GLY A 151 -28.43 11.76 0.99
C GLY A 151 -27.35 12.35 1.89
N HIS A 152 -26.13 12.45 1.35
CA HIS A 152 -24.96 12.92 2.08
C HIS A 152 -25.04 14.41 2.39
N PHE A 153 -24.61 14.79 3.59
CA PHE A 153 -24.52 16.18 4.02
C PHE A 153 -23.34 16.37 4.97
N VAL A 154 -22.94 17.63 5.15
CA VAL A 154 -21.96 18.07 6.14
C VAL A 154 -22.56 19.21 6.97
N TRP A 155 -22.06 19.39 8.18
CA TRP A 155 -22.32 20.60 8.97
C TRP A 155 -21.25 21.63 8.64
N VAL A 156 -21.67 22.79 8.14
CA VAL A 156 -20.77 23.90 7.80
C VAL A 156 -20.93 25.00 8.84
N LEU A 157 -19.80 25.53 9.30
CA LEU A 157 -19.73 26.64 10.22
C LEU A 157 -19.61 27.95 9.45
N ASN A 158 -20.49 28.91 9.73
CA ASN A 158 -20.40 30.26 9.17
C ASN A 158 -19.49 31.17 10.01
N ASP A 159 -19.25 32.39 9.54
CA ASP A 159 -18.38 33.38 10.21
C ASP A 159 -18.91 33.84 11.58
N GLU A 160 -20.19 33.61 11.86
CA GLU A 160 -20.86 33.93 13.13
C GLU A 160 -20.79 32.77 14.14
N ASN A 161 -20.06 31.69 13.80
CA ASN A 161 -19.98 30.43 14.53
C ASN A 161 -21.33 29.68 14.69
N ASN A 162 -22.23 29.84 13.73
CA ASN A 162 -23.46 29.06 13.61
C ASN A 162 -23.27 27.91 12.62
N VAL A 163 -23.77 26.72 12.97
CA VAL A 163 -23.74 25.57 12.07
C VAL A 163 -24.98 25.53 11.18
N SER A 164 -24.78 25.11 9.94
CA SER A 164 -25.83 24.90 8.96
C SER A 164 -25.64 23.59 8.22
N LYS A 165 -26.74 22.91 7.88
CA LYS A 165 -26.71 21.66 7.14
C LYS A 165 -26.55 21.94 5.65
N LYS A 166 -25.49 21.41 5.05
CA LYS A 166 -25.24 21.54 3.60
C LYS A 166 -25.22 20.17 2.94
N ARG A 167 -26.14 19.95 2.00
CA ARG A 167 -26.15 18.72 1.20
C ARG A 167 -24.93 18.70 0.28
N VAL A 168 -24.25 17.56 0.22
CA VAL A 168 -23.07 17.38 -0.62
C VAL A 168 -23.22 16.16 -1.52
N LYS A 169 -22.53 16.20 -2.66
CA LYS A 169 -22.26 15.00 -3.45
C LYS A 169 -20.83 14.57 -3.15
N ILE A 170 -20.66 13.32 -2.77
CA ILE A 170 -19.34 12.74 -2.52
C ILE A 170 -18.77 12.18 -3.83
N GLY A 171 -17.45 12.10 -3.91
CA GLY A 171 -16.69 11.44 -4.96
C GLY A 171 -15.87 10.30 -4.38
N ILE A 172 -14.61 10.23 -4.76
CA ILE A 172 -13.65 9.25 -4.23
C ILE A 172 -13.50 9.44 -2.72
N GLN A 173 -13.46 8.34 -1.97
CA GLN A 173 -13.21 8.35 -0.54
C GLN A 173 -12.22 7.28 -0.13
N ASP A 174 -11.43 7.58 0.90
CA ASP A 174 -10.64 6.61 1.64
C ASP A 174 -11.06 6.63 3.12
N ASN A 175 -10.34 5.90 3.98
CA ASN A 175 -10.69 5.81 5.40
C ASN A 175 -10.52 7.12 6.19
N ARG A 176 -9.82 8.11 5.64
CA ARG A 176 -9.50 9.38 6.30
C ARG A 176 -10.23 10.55 5.67
N ASN A 177 -10.38 10.54 4.36
CA ASN A 177 -10.79 11.69 3.55
C ASN A 177 -11.85 11.31 2.52
N VAL A 178 -12.72 12.28 2.23
CA VAL A 178 -13.76 12.18 1.20
C VAL A 178 -13.62 13.39 0.27
N VAL A 179 -13.56 13.13 -1.03
CA VAL A 179 -13.67 14.17 -2.05
C VAL A 179 -15.13 14.62 -2.15
N ILE A 180 -15.37 15.92 -2.15
CA ILE A 180 -16.69 16.52 -2.37
C ILE A 180 -16.77 16.98 -3.83
N SER A 181 -17.59 16.28 -4.62
CA SER A 181 -17.79 16.56 -6.04
C SER A 181 -18.76 17.74 -6.28
N ALA A 182 -19.65 18.03 -5.33
CA ALA A 182 -20.49 19.22 -5.37
C ALA A 182 -21.05 19.58 -3.98
N GLY A 183 -21.42 20.85 -3.81
CA GLY A 183 -22.12 21.33 -2.61
C GLY A 183 -21.21 21.87 -1.51
N LEU A 184 -19.90 21.93 -1.73
CA LEU A 184 -18.96 22.57 -0.81
C LEU A 184 -17.90 23.33 -1.62
N SER A 185 -17.44 24.46 -1.09
CA SER A 185 -16.41 25.29 -1.69
C SER A 185 -15.11 25.22 -0.88
N ALA A 186 -13.98 25.48 -1.53
CA ALA A 186 -12.71 25.66 -0.82
C ALA A 186 -12.82 26.81 0.19
N GLY A 187 -12.38 26.58 1.42
CA GLY A 187 -12.49 27.53 2.54
C GLY A 187 -13.72 27.33 3.43
N ASP A 188 -14.71 26.53 3.00
CA ASP A 188 -15.84 26.18 3.86
C ASP A 188 -15.34 25.37 5.08
N ARG A 189 -15.73 25.79 6.29
CA ARG A 189 -15.35 25.13 7.54
C ARG A 189 -16.35 24.04 7.88
N VAL A 190 -15.91 22.78 7.94
CA VAL A 190 -16.77 21.64 8.27
C VAL A 190 -16.55 21.17 9.71
N VAL A 191 -17.62 20.68 10.34
CA VAL A 191 -17.56 20.12 11.68
C VAL A 191 -17.25 18.62 11.62
N THR A 192 -16.24 18.20 12.38
CA THR A 192 -15.73 16.80 12.40
C THR A 192 -16.05 16.03 13.67
N ASP A 193 -16.45 16.70 14.75
CA ASP A 193 -16.72 16.12 16.06
C ASP A 193 -17.92 16.82 16.73
N GLY A 194 -18.54 16.19 17.72
CA GLY A 194 -19.69 16.72 18.45
C GLY A 194 -20.99 16.77 17.63
N ILE A 195 -21.02 16.06 16.49
CA ILE A 195 -22.11 16.11 15.50
C ILE A 195 -23.46 15.67 16.10
N ASP A 196 -23.46 14.72 17.03
CA ASP A 196 -24.67 14.17 17.65
C ASP A 196 -25.51 15.21 18.41
N ARG A 197 -24.91 16.35 18.78
CA ARG A 197 -25.56 17.43 19.52
C ARG A 197 -25.95 18.62 18.64
N LEU A 198 -25.64 18.57 17.35
CA LEU A 198 -25.88 19.69 16.44
C LEU A 198 -27.32 19.69 15.92
N THR A 199 -27.90 20.88 15.89
CA THR A 199 -29.12 21.21 15.18
C THR A 199 -28.88 22.42 14.28
N GLU A 200 -29.71 22.61 13.26
CA GLU A 200 -29.63 23.78 12.38
C GLU A 200 -29.60 25.09 13.20
N GLY A 201 -28.65 25.97 12.91
CA GLY A 201 -28.49 27.26 13.59
C GLY A 201 -27.86 27.17 14.99
N ALA A 202 -27.41 25.99 15.45
CA ALA A 202 -26.73 25.88 16.74
C ALA A 202 -25.41 26.66 16.73
N LYS A 203 -25.15 27.38 17.82
CA LYS A 203 -23.86 28.05 18.03
C LYS A 203 -22.87 27.06 18.59
N VAL A 204 -21.69 26.96 17.98
CA VAL A 204 -20.63 26.04 18.42
C VAL A 204 -19.38 26.79 18.83
N GLU A 205 -18.63 26.21 19.76
CA GLU A 205 -17.27 26.63 20.08
C GLU A 205 -16.30 25.83 19.22
N VAL A 206 -15.42 26.51 18.50
CA VAL A 206 -14.47 25.87 17.60
C VAL A 206 -13.26 25.41 18.41
N VAL A 207 -13.03 24.11 18.43
CA VAL A 207 -11.74 23.54 18.81
C VAL A 207 -10.98 23.24 17.53
N GLU A 208 -9.85 23.91 17.29
CA GLU A 208 -9.02 23.58 16.14
C GLU A 208 -8.50 22.14 16.28
N PRO A 209 -8.65 21.29 15.25
CA PRO A 209 -8.16 19.92 15.32
C PRO A 209 -6.64 19.95 15.53
N GLN A 210 -6.20 19.40 16.65
CA GLN A 210 -4.79 19.23 16.99
C GLN A 210 -4.14 18.40 15.88
N THR A 211 -3.45 19.07 14.97
CA THR A 211 -2.61 18.39 13.99
C THR A 211 -1.43 17.87 14.79
N THR A 212 -1.43 16.60 15.19
CA THR A 212 -0.23 15.94 15.71
C THR A 212 0.80 15.87 14.58
N MET A 213 1.52 16.98 14.38
CA MET A 213 2.83 16.96 13.77
C MET A 213 3.74 16.22 14.74
N ALA A 214 4.12 15.00 14.37
CA ALA A 214 5.19 14.27 15.02
C ALA A 214 6.52 14.97 14.72
N ASP A 215 6.77 16.10 15.38
CA ASP A 215 8.11 16.67 15.53
C ASP A 215 8.67 16.17 16.85
N GLU A 216 9.30 14.99 16.82
CA GLU A 216 10.22 14.56 17.87
C GLU A 216 11.46 15.47 17.83
N LYS A 217 11.33 16.60 18.51
CA LYS A 217 12.47 17.41 18.94
C LYS A 217 13.29 16.57 19.91
N SER A 218 14.36 15.97 19.40
CA SER A 218 15.42 15.31 20.19
C SER A 218 15.85 16.22 21.34
N PRO A 219 15.86 15.75 22.60
CA PRO A 219 16.42 16.54 23.69
C PRO A 219 17.94 16.56 23.57
N SER A 220 18.47 17.75 23.26
CA SER A 220 19.88 18.10 23.42
C SER A 220 20.34 17.78 24.85
N ARG A 221 21.29 16.85 25.01
CA ARG A 221 22.08 16.72 26.23
C ARG A 221 22.93 17.97 26.40
N HIS A 222 22.48 18.89 27.25
CA HIS A 222 23.39 19.75 27.98
C HIS A 222 23.80 19.04 29.27
N GLU A 223 24.93 18.33 29.21
CA GLU A 223 25.61 17.84 30.39
C GLU A 223 26.72 18.83 30.78
N GLY A 224 26.68 19.21 32.06
CA GLY A 224 27.25 20.42 32.58
C GLY A 224 28.77 20.44 32.67
N GLN A 225 29.30 21.61 32.36
CA GLN A 225 30.63 22.07 32.67
C GLN A 225 30.80 22.14 34.22
N LYS A 226 31.58 21.23 34.81
CA LYS A 226 32.15 21.39 36.16
C LYS A 226 33.61 20.97 36.16
N GLY A 227 34.49 21.96 35.99
CA GLY A 227 35.91 21.87 36.27
C GLY A 227 36.35 23.10 37.05
N ALA A 228 36.16 23.08 38.37
CA ALA A 228 36.71 24.07 39.28
C ALA A 228 37.71 23.37 40.22
N ARG A 229 38.88 24.01 40.30
CA ARG A 229 40.15 23.64 40.93
C ARG A 229 40.05 23.18 42.39
N ALA A 230 40.92 22.23 42.75
CA ALA A 230 41.81 22.29 43.94
C ALA A 230 43.07 21.47 43.62
#